data_AF-A0A9E7B7R1-F1
#
_entry.id   AF-A0A9E7B7R1-F1
#
_cell.length_a   1.000
_cell.length_b   1.000
_cell.length_c   1.000
_cell.angle_alpha   90.00
_cell.angle_beta   90.00
_cell.angle_gamma   90.00
#
_symmetry.space_group_name_H-M   'P 1'
#
loop_
_entity.id
_entity.type
_entity.pdbx_description
1 polymer ?
#
loop_
_entity_poly.entity_id
_entity_poly.type
_entity_poly.pdbx_seq_one_letter_code
_entity_poly.pdbx_strand_id
1 'polypeptide(L)'
;TPEKHAEIWLKTLDSIKNAGLMDNIMYMDLCNEWPGDIWAPYFKNDPPHLTWGYWHTDKSMHWMKTAIDIVRREYPELLLNFSFDNVDVEKYAEKDLSFFDFAEHHIWMVKGNGTEFYREVKERSKAAGRPVEIDGLFSNQVYKNLVAEYEGIYNEKPDYWKRLLTDYIEKTALHAGKAGLPLVTTECWGIVDYKDWPLLKWDWVKELCELGTLTAASTGQWMAIATSNFCGPQFVGMWRDVVWHLKLTEVIKSAPIKRELINDKVIKSLV
;
A
#
# COMPACT_ATOMS: atom_id res chain seq x y z
N THR A 1 -3.62 16.88 -17.68
CA THR A 1 -3.82 15.84 -18.70
C THR A 1 -2.79 14.76 -18.45
N PRO A 2 -2.96 13.52 -18.94
CA PRO A 2 -1.96 12.46 -18.71
C PRO A 2 -0.59 12.79 -19.33
N GLU A 3 -0.54 13.58 -20.40
CA GLU A 3 0.70 14.05 -21.02
C GLU A 3 1.49 14.97 -20.09
N LYS A 4 0.81 15.97 -19.49
CA LYS A 4 1.43 16.87 -18.51
C LYS A 4 1.87 16.11 -17.26
N HIS A 5 1.13 15.07 -16.87
CA HIS A 5 1.50 14.21 -15.76
C HIS A 5 2.83 13.47 -16.05
N ALA A 6 2.93 12.86 -17.24
CA ALA A 6 4.16 12.19 -17.67
C ALA A 6 5.33 13.17 -17.86
N GLU A 7 5.10 14.36 -18.41
CA GLU A 7 6.15 15.36 -18.65
C GLU A 7 6.86 15.78 -17.34
N ILE A 8 6.11 15.90 -16.24
CA ILE A 8 6.68 16.21 -14.92
C ILE A 8 7.64 15.08 -14.48
N TRP A 9 7.21 13.83 -14.63
CA TRP A 9 8.04 12.68 -14.28
C TRP A 9 9.26 12.53 -15.18
N LEU A 10 9.14 12.77 -16.49
CA LEU A 10 10.28 12.77 -17.41
C LEU A 10 11.34 13.80 -16.99
N LYS A 11 10.94 15.02 -16.63
CA LYS A 11 11.86 16.05 -16.12
C LYS A 11 12.56 15.62 -14.83
N THR A 12 11.84 14.95 -13.92
CA THR A 12 12.42 14.38 -12.70
C THR A 12 13.43 13.29 -13.02
N LEU A 13 13.08 12.32 -13.87
CA LEU A 13 13.98 11.24 -14.28
C LEU A 13 15.22 11.76 -15.01
N ASP A 14 15.07 12.77 -15.88
CA ASP A 14 16.19 13.41 -16.56
C ASP A 14 17.17 14.04 -15.56
N SER A 15 16.67 14.64 -14.48
CA SER A 15 17.53 15.20 -13.43
C SER A 15 18.31 14.12 -12.67
N ILE A 16 17.69 12.97 -12.38
CA ILE A 16 18.32 11.81 -11.73
C ILE A 16 19.36 11.17 -12.65
N LYS A 17 19.02 11.01 -13.93
CA LYS A 17 19.91 10.53 -14.99
C LYS A 17 21.13 11.42 -15.17
N ASN A 18 20.94 12.74 -15.21
CA ASN A 18 22.05 13.70 -15.32
C ASN A 18 22.98 13.66 -14.11
N ALA A 19 22.48 13.23 -12.95
CA ALA A 19 23.29 12.98 -11.75
C ALA A 19 23.96 11.60 -11.72
N GLY A 20 23.69 10.72 -12.70
CA GLY A 20 24.24 9.36 -12.75
C GLY A 20 23.65 8.40 -11.72
N LEU A 21 22.39 8.61 -11.30
CA LEU A 21 21.76 7.88 -10.19
C LEU A 21 20.61 6.95 -10.62
N MET A 22 20.46 6.66 -11.93
CA MET A 22 19.36 5.82 -12.41
C MET A 22 19.42 4.38 -11.89
N ASP A 23 20.62 3.85 -11.70
CA ASP A 23 20.84 2.48 -11.18
C ASP A 23 20.37 2.32 -9.71
N ASN A 24 20.06 3.43 -9.03
CA ASN A 24 19.53 3.43 -7.66
C ASN A 24 17.99 3.45 -7.61
N ILE A 25 17.31 3.50 -8.76
CA ILE A 25 15.86 3.57 -8.84
C ILE A 25 15.28 2.20 -9.17
N MET A 26 14.59 1.59 -8.20
CA MET A 26 13.95 0.28 -8.39
C MET A 26 12.72 0.35 -9.31
N TYR A 27 11.88 1.35 -9.12
CA TYR A 27 10.65 1.56 -9.89
C TYR A 27 10.20 3.02 -9.82
N MET A 28 9.21 3.39 -10.64
CA MET A 28 8.50 4.65 -10.53
C MET A 28 6.98 4.42 -10.44
N ASP A 29 6.43 4.78 -9.29
CA ASP A 29 5.00 4.96 -9.09
C ASP A 29 4.62 6.38 -9.46
N LEU A 30 3.71 6.52 -10.43
CA LEU A 30 3.32 7.83 -10.94
C LEU A 30 2.43 8.61 -9.98
N CYS A 31 1.69 7.96 -9.07
CA CYS A 31 0.87 8.64 -8.07
C CYS A 31 0.39 7.69 -6.97
N ASN A 32 0.63 8.10 -5.72
CA ASN A 32 0.16 7.42 -4.52
C ASN A 32 -1.36 7.25 -4.50
N GLU A 33 -1.84 6.05 -4.16
CA GLU A 33 -3.26 5.73 -3.88
C GLU A 33 -4.21 6.31 -4.93
N TRP A 34 -3.88 6.08 -6.20
CA TRP A 34 -4.59 6.66 -7.31
C TRP A 34 -6.05 6.17 -7.37
N PRO A 35 -7.04 7.05 -7.67
CA PRO A 35 -6.94 8.48 -7.96
C PRO A 35 -7.42 9.35 -6.78
N GLY A 36 -6.91 9.13 -5.57
CA GLY A 36 -7.30 9.88 -4.37
C GLY A 36 -7.14 11.39 -4.52
N ASP A 37 -8.17 12.18 -4.17
CA ASP A 37 -8.20 13.64 -4.41
C ASP A 37 -7.11 14.41 -3.64
N ILE A 38 -6.56 13.85 -2.55
CA ILE A 38 -5.44 14.45 -1.82
C ILE A 38 -4.15 14.38 -2.64
N TRP A 39 -3.95 13.28 -3.36
CA TRP A 39 -2.74 12.99 -4.13
C TRP A 39 -2.84 13.45 -5.59
N ALA A 40 -4.02 13.28 -6.18
CA ALA A 40 -4.31 13.58 -7.59
C ALA A 40 -5.43 14.63 -7.77
N PRO A 41 -5.38 15.81 -7.10
CA PRO A 41 -6.44 16.82 -7.21
C PRO A 41 -6.63 17.35 -8.64
N TYR A 42 -5.59 17.20 -9.48
CA TYR A 42 -5.58 17.57 -10.89
C TYR A 42 -6.33 16.60 -11.80
N PHE A 43 -6.65 15.40 -11.32
CA PHE A 43 -7.48 14.44 -12.03
C PHE A 43 -8.94 14.59 -11.58
N LYS A 44 -9.85 14.45 -12.54
CA LYS A 44 -11.30 14.40 -12.28
C LYS A 44 -11.86 13.22 -13.03
N ASN A 45 -12.41 12.28 -12.29
CA ASN A 45 -12.92 11.05 -12.87
C ASN A 45 -14.20 11.30 -13.69
N ASP A 46 -14.73 10.23 -14.27
CA ASP A 46 -16.04 10.22 -14.91
C ASP A 46 -16.82 8.95 -14.50
N PRO A 47 -17.90 9.09 -13.73
CA PRO A 47 -18.43 10.34 -13.16
C PRO A 47 -17.51 10.96 -12.09
N PRO A 48 -17.53 12.31 -11.90
CA PRO A 48 -16.57 13.01 -11.04
C PRO A 48 -16.56 12.65 -9.55
N HIS A 49 -17.63 12.04 -9.04
CA HIS A 49 -17.73 11.63 -7.62
C HIS A 49 -17.00 10.31 -7.32
N LEU A 50 -16.59 9.57 -8.36
CA LEU A 50 -15.80 8.35 -8.19
C LEU A 50 -14.33 8.74 -8.05
N THR A 51 -13.91 9.06 -6.82
CA THR A 51 -12.56 9.56 -6.55
C THR A 51 -11.68 8.45 -5.98
N TRP A 52 -11.35 8.52 -4.69
CA TRP A 52 -10.43 7.61 -4.02
C TRP A 52 -10.80 6.13 -4.23
N GLY A 53 -9.83 5.32 -4.67
CA GLY A 53 -10.01 3.89 -4.92
C GLY A 53 -10.77 3.52 -6.21
N TYR A 54 -11.32 4.50 -6.95
CA TYR A 54 -12.02 4.25 -8.22
C TYR A 54 -11.10 4.34 -9.45
N TRP A 55 -9.92 3.71 -9.38
CA TRP A 55 -8.93 3.71 -10.46
C TRP A 55 -9.40 2.98 -11.72
N HIS A 56 -10.37 2.08 -11.59
CA HIS A 56 -10.81 1.15 -12.62
C HIS A 56 -11.85 1.73 -13.61
N THR A 57 -12.17 3.02 -13.52
CA THR A 57 -13.01 3.70 -14.52
C THR A 57 -12.26 3.86 -15.84
N ASP A 58 -12.98 3.93 -16.97
CA ASP A 58 -12.35 4.02 -18.28
C ASP A 58 -11.49 5.29 -18.44
N LYS A 59 -11.94 6.41 -17.85
CA LYS A 59 -11.19 7.67 -17.85
C LYS A 59 -9.89 7.57 -17.05
N SER A 60 -9.92 6.92 -15.88
CA SER A 60 -8.72 6.70 -15.07
C SER A 60 -7.76 5.74 -15.77
N MET A 61 -8.26 4.62 -16.30
CA MET A 61 -7.47 3.64 -17.07
C MET A 61 -6.79 4.29 -18.28
N HIS A 62 -7.53 5.09 -19.04
CA HIS A 62 -6.96 5.86 -20.16
C HIS A 62 -5.87 6.83 -19.70
N TRP A 63 -6.07 7.52 -18.58
CA TRP A 63 -5.07 8.44 -18.03
C TRP A 63 -3.79 7.71 -17.64
N MET A 64 -3.90 6.64 -16.85
CA MET A 64 -2.76 5.86 -16.39
C MET A 64 -1.97 5.27 -17.56
N LYS A 65 -2.67 4.65 -18.52
CA LYS A 65 -2.06 4.05 -19.70
C LYS A 65 -1.31 5.10 -20.53
N THR A 66 -1.94 6.24 -20.83
CA THR A 66 -1.31 7.30 -21.62
C THR A 66 -0.06 7.86 -20.92
N ALA A 67 -0.14 8.10 -19.61
CA ALA A 67 1.01 8.62 -18.86
C ALA A 67 2.18 7.63 -18.85
N ILE A 68 1.91 6.35 -18.58
CA ILE A 68 2.92 5.30 -18.60
C ILE A 68 3.51 5.11 -20.00
N ASP A 69 2.69 5.08 -21.05
CA ASP A 69 3.17 4.91 -22.44
C ASP A 69 4.10 6.06 -22.87
N ILE A 70 3.93 7.26 -22.31
CA ILE A 70 4.86 8.39 -22.53
C ILE A 70 6.18 8.15 -21.78
N VAL A 71 6.14 7.84 -20.49
CA VAL A 71 7.36 7.61 -19.69
C VAL A 71 8.17 6.44 -20.25
N ARG A 72 7.49 5.32 -20.56
CA ARG A 72 8.11 4.09 -21.06
C ARG A 72 8.86 4.28 -22.38
N ARG A 73 8.44 5.22 -23.23
CA ARG A 73 9.15 5.50 -24.49
C ARG A 73 10.56 6.05 -24.26
N GLU A 74 10.73 6.87 -23.23
CA GLU A 74 12.02 7.47 -22.88
C GLU A 74 12.83 6.57 -21.92
N TYR A 75 12.14 5.83 -21.05
CA TYR A 75 12.71 4.98 -20.02
C TYR A 75 12.15 3.55 -20.09
N PRO A 76 12.49 2.74 -21.12
CA PRO A 76 11.85 1.45 -21.37
C PRO A 76 12.16 0.36 -20.34
N GLU A 77 13.30 0.45 -19.67
CA GLU A 77 13.75 -0.53 -18.66
C GLU A 77 13.20 -0.24 -17.25
N LEU A 78 12.68 0.97 -16.99
CA LEU A 78 12.15 1.35 -15.69
C LEU A 78 10.81 0.62 -15.44
N LEU A 79 10.62 0.08 -14.24
CA LEU A 79 9.34 -0.51 -13.82
C LEU A 79 8.35 0.60 -13.48
N LEU A 80 7.16 0.55 -14.07
CA LEU A 80 6.16 1.61 -13.97
C LEU A 80 4.82 1.08 -13.45
N ASN A 81 4.17 1.86 -12.58
CA ASN A 81 2.81 1.61 -12.13
C ASN A 81 2.09 2.88 -11.64
N PHE A 82 0.88 2.68 -11.13
CA PHE A 82 0.25 3.53 -10.12
C PHE A 82 -0.07 2.64 -8.91
N SER A 83 0.12 3.14 -7.69
CA SER A 83 -0.27 2.45 -6.46
C SER A 83 -1.76 2.60 -6.13
N PHE A 84 -2.35 1.58 -5.51
CA PHE A 84 -3.77 1.55 -5.14
C PHE A 84 -3.98 1.07 -3.70
N ASP A 85 -5.10 1.46 -3.09
CA ASP A 85 -5.46 1.06 -1.72
C ASP A 85 -6.93 0.60 -1.59
N ASN A 86 -7.57 0.33 -2.73
CA ASN A 86 -8.98 -0.05 -2.80
C ASN A 86 -9.18 -1.52 -2.44
N VAL A 87 -10.25 -1.82 -1.71
CA VAL A 87 -10.55 -3.19 -1.25
C VAL A 87 -11.04 -4.15 -2.35
N ASP A 88 -11.49 -3.61 -3.49
CA ASP A 88 -12.00 -4.36 -4.64
C ASP A 88 -10.85 -4.91 -5.50
N VAL A 89 -10.04 -5.81 -4.94
CA VAL A 89 -8.87 -6.39 -5.62
C VAL A 89 -9.22 -7.31 -6.79
N GLU A 90 -10.47 -7.76 -6.90
CA GLU A 90 -10.97 -8.46 -8.07
C GLU A 90 -10.77 -7.68 -9.37
N LYS A 91 -10.75 -6.35 -9.28
CA LYS A 91 -10.54 -5.45 -10.41
C LYS A 91 -9.22 -5.70 -11.15
N TYR A 92 -8.20 -6.24 -10.49
CA TYR A 92 -6.96 -6.66 -11.15
C TYR A 92 -7.22 -7.70 -12.25
N ALA A 93 -8.16 -8.63 -12.02
CA ALA A 93 -8.51 -9.67 -13.00
C ALA A 93 -9.57 -9.22 -14.02
N GLU A 94 -10.29 -8.13 -13.75
CA GLU A 94 -11.37 -7.63 -14.62
C GLU A 94 -10.89 -6.59 -15.64
N LYS A 95 -9.78 -5.91 -15.36
CA LYS A 95 -9.25 -4.82 -16.19
C LYS A 95 -7.93 -5.22 -16.84
N ASP A 96 -7.73 -4.75 -18.07
CA ASP A 96 -6.45 -4.91 -18.76
C ASP A 96 -5.42 -3.94 -18.14
N LEU A 97 -4.51 -4.51 -17.35
CA LEU A 97 -3.39 -3.80 -16.72
C LEU A 97 -2.05 -4.20 -17.34
N SER A 98 -2.05 -4.71 -18.58
CA SER A 98 -0.81 -5.07 -19.29
C SER A 98 0.17 -3.91 -19.49
N PHE A 99 -0.28 -2.67 -19.27
CA PHE A 99 0.58 -1.50 -19.28
C PHE A 99 1.28 -1.25 -17.94
N PHE A 100 1.03 -2.00 -16.87
CA PHE A 100 1.82 -1.98 -15.63
C PHE A 100 2.95 -3.02 -15.70
N ASP A 101 4.09 -2.72 -15.07
CA ASP A 101 5.15 -3.72 -14.88
C ASP A 101 4.98 -4.49 -13.56
N PHE A 102 4.26 -3.93 -12.58
CA PHE A 102 3.92 -4.53 -11.29
C PHE A 102 2.70 -3.81 -10.67
N ALA A 103 2.10 -4.40 -9.64
CA ALA A 103 1.07 -3.75 -8.84
C ALA A 103 1.63 -3.39 -7.45
N GLU A 104 1.54 -2.11 -7.08
CA GLU A 104 1.76 -1.69 -5.70
C GLU A 104 0.37 -1.56 -5.08
N HIS A 105 0.12 -2.30 -4.00
CA HIS A 105 -1.18 -2.30 -3.34
C HIS A 105 -1.03 -2.18 -1.83
N HIS A 106 -1.67 -1.16 -1.26
CA HIS A 106 -1.67 -0.89 0.17
C HIS A 106 -2.71 -1.77 0.88
N ILE A 107 -2.30 -2.43 1.96
CA ILE A 107 -3.13 -3.45 2.63
C ILE A 107 -3.07 -3.23 4.13
N TRP A 108 -4.21 -2.97 4.75
CA TRP A 108 -4.33 -2.91 6.21
C TRP A 108 -5.50 -3.73 6.73
N MET A 109 -5.31 -4.42 7.85
CA MET A 109 -6.34 -5.16 8.59
C MET A 109 -7.59 -4.30 8.80
N VAL A 110 -7.40 -3.03 9.19
CA VAL A 110 -8.51 -2.09 9.43
C VAL A 110 -9.39 -1.79 8.24
N LYS A 111 -8.95 -2.08 7.00
CA LYS A 111 -9.78 -1.95 5.80
C LYS A 111 -10.64 -3.19 5.55
N GLY A 112 -10.36 -4.30 6.25
CA GLY A 112 -11.11 -5.53 6.19
C GLY A 112 -12.60 -5.34 6.51
N ASN A 113 -13.43 -6.17 5.87
CA ASN A 113 -14.89 -6.18 6.01
C ASN A 113 -15.56 -4.79 5.90
N GLY A 114 -15.15 -4.01 4.89
CA GLY A 114 -15.67 -2.67 4.62
C GLY A 114 -15.27 -1.64 5.68
N THR A 115 -14.09 -1.77 6.29
CA THR A 115 -13.59 -0.97 7.41
C THR A 115 -14.25 -1.25 8.78
N GLU A 116 -14.57 -2.51 9.08
CA GLU A 116 -15.28 -2.89 10.31
C GLU A 116 -14.61 -2.37 11.58
N PHE A 117 -13.29 -2.51 11.67
CA PHE A 117 -12.53 -2.07 12.84
C PHE A 117 -12.78 -0.59 13.17
N TYR A 118 -12.72 0.29 12.15
CA TYR A 118 -13.00 1.71 12.34
C TYR A 118 -14.48 2.01 12.65
N ARG A 119 -15.42 1.19 12.14
CA ARG A 119 -16.83 1.31 12.54
C ARG A 119 -17.02 1.00 14.02
N GLU A 120 -16.39 -0.07 14.53
CA GLU A 120 -16.44 -0.41 15.96
C GLU A 120 -15.85 0.70 16.83
N VAL A 121 -14.69 1.24 16.47
CA VAL A 121 -14.07 2.40 17.15
C VAL A 121 -15.05 3.57 17.22
N LYS A 122 -15.72 3.88 16.11
CA LYS A 122 -16.70 4.96 15.99
C LYS A 122 -17.92 4.71 16.87
N GLU A 123 -18.44 3.49 16.91
CA GLU A 123 -19.59 3.12 17.74
C GLU A 123 -19.27 3.22 19.23
N ARG A 124 -18.14 2.66 19.68
CA ARG A 124 -17.72 2.73 21.09
C ARG A 124 -17.39 4.14 21.54
N SER A 125 -16.72 4.93 20.68
CA SER A 125 -16.43 6.33 20.97
C SER A 125 -17.71 7.16 21.12
N LYS A 126 -18.71 6.93 20.25
CA LYS A 126 -20.04 7.57 20.42
C LYS A 126 -20.72 7.13 21.71
N ALA A 127 -20.72 5.84 22.03
CA ALA A 127 -21.34 5.32 23.26
C ALA A 127 -20.71 5.91 24.53
N ALA A 128 -19.41 6.19 24.49
CA ALA A 128 -18.66 6.84 25.57
C ALA A 128 -18.74 8.37 25.55
N GLY A 129 -19.54 8.98 24.66
CA GLY A 129 -19.67 10.45 24.55
C GLY A 129 -18.43 11.16 24.02
N ARG A 130 -17.54 10.46 23.32
CA ARG A 130 -16.31 11.01 22.73
C ARG A 130 -16.53 11.44 21.27
N PRO A 131 -15.92 12.55 20.83
CA PRO A 131 -15.99 12.93 19.42
C PRO A 131 -15.35 11.86 18.53
N VAL A 132 -15.97 11.61 17.38
CA VAL A 132 -15.45 10.70 16.36
C VAL A 132 -14.88 11.53 15.24
N GLU A 133 -13.55 11.56 15.19
CA GLU A 133 -12.81 11.94 14.01
C GLU A 133 -12.21 10.68 13.41
N ILE A 134 -12.00 10.71 12.10
CA ILE A 134 -11.59 9.55 11.31
C ILE A 134 -10.16 9.72 10.80
N ASP A 135 -9.66 10.96 10.71
CA ASP A 135 -8.28 11.27 10.38
C ASP A 135 -7.61 12.13 11.47
N GLY A 136 -6.30 11.96 11.61
CA GLY A 136 -5.48 12.70 12.58
C GLY A 136 -4.88 13.99 12.02
N LEU A 137 -5.41 14.54 10.91
CA LEU A 137 -4.74 15.61 10.16
C LEU A 137 -4.64 16.91 10.95
N PHE A 138 -5.72 17.30 11.62
CA PHE A 138 -5.81 18.59 12.32
C PHE A 138 -6.19 18.46 13.80
N SER A 139 -6.31 17.25 14.32
CA SER A 139 -6.72 17.02 15.71
C SER A 139 -6.14 15.72 16.29
N ASN A 140 -5.90 15.77 17.61
CA ASN A 140 -5.41 14.63 18.37
C ASN A 140 -6.53 13.67 18.82
N GLN A 141 -7.80 13.92 18.45
CA GLN A 141 -8.92 13.10 18.93
C GLN A 141 -8.84 11.66 18.42
N VAL A 142 -8.39 11.44 17.18
CA VAL A 142 -8.12 10.09 16.66
C VAL A 142 -7.15 9.33 17.55
N TYR A 143 -6.08 9.98 18.01
CA TYR A 143 -5.10 9.37 18.92
C TYR A 143 -5.65 9.10 20.33
N LYS A 144 -6.59 9.90 20.81
CA LYS A 144 -7.30 9.61 22.06
C LYS A 144 -8.22 8.40 21.93
N ASN A 145 -8.91 8.27 20.80
CA ASN A 145 -9.76 7.11 20.50
C ASN A 145 -8.90 5.85 20.26
N LEU A 146 -7.71 6.00 19.64
CA LEU A 146 -6.69 4.95 19.52
C LEU A 146 -6.32 4.37 20.88
N VAL A 147 -5.93 5.23 21.83
CA VAL A 147 -5.58 4.83 23.20
C VAL A 147 -6.76 4.14 23.89
N ALA A 148 -7.97 4.66 23.72
CA ALA A 148 -9.12 4.18 24.45
C ALA A 148 -9.65 2.83 23.94
N GLU A 149 -9.64 2.60 22.62
CA GLU A 149 -10.47 1.55 22.02
C GLU A 149 -9.70 0.52 21.18
N TYR A 150 -8.60 0.87 20.51
CA TYR A 150 -8.06 0.02 19.44
C TYR A 150 -7.52 -1.30 19.97
N GLU A 151 -6.65 -1.26 20.98
CA GLU A 151 -6.10 -2.48 21.58
C GLU A 151 -7.22 -3.35 22.19
N GLY A 152 -8.24 -2.73 22.80
CA GLY A 152 -9.40 -3.42 23.36
C GLY A 152 -10.22 -4.16 22.30
N ILE A 153 -10.59 -3.47 21.22
CA ILE A 153 -11.32 -4.05 20.07
C ILE A 153 -10.52 -5.21 19.45
N TYR A 154 -9.21 -5.04 19.28
CA TYR A 154 -8.35 -6.10 18.77
C TYR A 154 -8.37 -7.34 19.69
N ASN A 155 -8.15 -7.13 20.99
CA ASN A 155 -8.02 -8.21 21.97
C ASN A 155 -9.31 -8.99 22.25
N GLU A 156 -10.48 -8.44 21.91
CA GLU A 156 -11.75 -9.17 22.05
C GLU A 156 -11.90 -10.32 21.05
N LYS A 157 -11.33 -10.18 19.85
CA LYS A 157 -11.41 -11.18 18.78
C LYS A 157 -10.16 -11.17 17.88
N PRO A 158 -8.94 -11.40 18.42
CA PRO A 158 -7.71 -11.24 17.67
C PRO A 158 -7.63 -12.15 16.43
N ASP A 159 -8.06 -13.40 16.55
CA ASP A 159 -8.06 -14.35 15.43
C ASP A 159 -8.97 -13.93 14.28
N TYR A 160 -10.08 -13.25 14.59
CA TYR A 160 -10.97 -12.68 13.57
C TYR A 160 -10.26 -11.59 12.76
N TRP A 161 -9.62 -10.64 13.45
CA TRP A 161 -8.89 -9.54 12.80
C TRP A 161 -7.69 -10.04 12.00
N LYS A 162 -6.93 -10.98 12.55
CA LYS A 162 -5.82 -11.65 11.85
C LYS A 162 -6.30 -12.34 10.58
N ARG A 163 -7.44 -13.06 10.65
CA ARG A 163 -8.02 -13.73 9.48
C ARG A 163 -8.45 -12.75 8.40
N LEU A 164 -9.07 -11.62 8.78
CA LEU A 164 -9.40 -10.57 7.80
C LEU A 164 -8.16 -10.05 7.06
N LEU A 165 -7.05 -9.89 7.78
CA LEU A 165 -5.78 -9.48 7.17
C LEU A 165 -5.24 -10.56 6.21
N THR A 166 -5.13 -11.81 6.66
CA THR A 166 -4.56 -12.88 5.83
C THR A 166 -5.42 -13.16 4.60
N ASP A 167 -6.74 -13.20 4.76
CA ASP A 167 -7.67 -13.40 3.65
C ASP A 167 -7.55 -12.28 2.62
N TYR A 168 -7.35 -11.03 3.05
CA TYR A 168 -7.15 -9.89 2.13
C TYR A 168 -5.82 -10.01 1.38
N ILE A 169 -4.73 -10.40 2.05
CA ILE A 169 -3.42 -10.62 1.41
C ILE A 169 -3.52 -11.72 0.36
N GLU A 170 -4.05 -12.89 0.72
CA GLU A 170 -4.19 -14.04 -0.18
C GLU A 170 -5.09 -13.73 -1.38
N LYS A 171 -6.19 -13.03 -1.15
CA LYS A 171 -7.09 -12.57 -2.21
C LYS A 171 -6.38 -11.60 -3.16
N THR A 172 -5.62 -10.64 -2.64
CA THR A 172 -4.82 -9.71 -3.45
C THR A 172 -3.80 -10.47 -4.29
N ALA A 173 -3.10 -11.44 -3.66
CA ALA A 173 -2.13 -12.30 -4.33
C ALA A 173 -2.73 -13.06 -5.51
N LEU A 174 -3.92 -13.65 -5.29
CA LEU A 174 -4.66 -14.40 -6.29
C LEU A 174 -5.03 -13.52 -7.49
N HIS A 175 -5.58 -12.34 -7.25
CA HIS A 175 -6.08 -11.49 -8.33
C HIS A 175 -4.97 -10.76 -9.09
N ALA A 176 -3.91 -10.31 -8.42
CA ALA A 176 -2.71 -9.83 -9.10
C ALA A 176 -2.02 -10.93 -9.91
N GLY A 177 -1.99 -12.17 -9.39
CA GLY A 177 -1.48 -13.33 -10.11
C GLY A 177 -2.27 -13.62 -11.39
N LYS A 178 -3.60 -13.50 -11.36
CA LYS A 178 -4.45 -13.61 -12.57
C LYS A 178 -4.15 -12.51 -13.60
N ALA A 179 -3.74 -11.33 -13.15
CA ALA A 179 -3.32 -10.23 -14.02
C ALA A 179 -1.87 -10.37 -14.52
N GLY A 180 -1.12 -11.38 -14.04
CA GLY A 180 0.30 -11.55 -14.36
C GLY A 180 1.21 -10.50 -13.73
N LEU A 181 0.78 -9.82 -12.67
CA LEU A 181 1.52 -8.71 -12.05
C LEU A 181 2.21 -9.17 -10.75
N PRO A 182 3.53 -9.02 -10.61
CA PRO A 182 4.17 -9.12 -9.30
C PRO A 182 3.65 -8.01 -8.38
N LEU A 183 3.67 -8.27 -7.07
CA LEU A 183 3.19 -7.34 -6.06
C LEU A 183 4.33 -6.62 -5.33
N VAL A 184 4.07 -5.37 -4.98
CA VAL A 184 4.81 -4.58 -4.00
C VAL A 184 3.81 -4.04 -2.98
N THR A 185 4.21 -3.94 -1.71
CA THR A 185 3.42 -3.26 -0.69
C THR A 185 4.36 -2.46 0.22
N THR A 186 4.19 -1.14 0.26
CA THR A 186 4.93 -0.24 1.16
C THR A 186 4.06 0.30 2.30
N GLU A 187 2.73 0.30 2.14
CA GLU A 187 1.80 0.72 3.19
C GLU A 187 0.92 -0.42 3.74
N CYS A 188 1.18 -0.80 5.00
CA CYS A 188 0.68 -2.04 5.59
C CYS A 188 1.02 -2.22 7.08
N TRP A 189 0.61 -3.28 7.80
CA TRP A 189 -0.39 -4.33 7.50
C TRP A 189 -1.59 -4.26 8.46
N GLY A 190 -1.47 -3.53 9.57
CA GLY A 190 -2.44 -3.54 10.66
C GLY A 190 -3.35 -2.31 10.64
N ILE A 191 -2.80 -1.19 11.09
CA ILE A 191 -3.47 0.11 11.23
C ILE A 191 -2.86 1.11 10.24
N VAL A 192 -3.67 2.03 9.70
CA VAL A 192 -3.19 3.07 8.78
C VAL A 192 -2.38 4.14 9.53
N ASP A 193 -2.99 4.73 10.57
CA ASP A 193 -2.40 5.81 11.36
C ASP A 193 -2.00 5.34 12.77
N TYR A 194 -0.71 5.50 13.09
CA TYR A 194 -0.15 5.24 14.41
C TYR A 194 1.04 6.17 14.66
N LYS A 195 1.40 6.41 15.92
CA LYS A 195 2.59 7.18 16.29
C LYS A 195 3.06 6.84 17.70
N ASP A 196 4.27 7.26 18.04
CA ASP A 196 4.70 7.25 19.44
C ASP A 196 3.84 8.21 20.25
N TRP A 197 3.11 7.65 21.21
CA TRP A 197 2.18 8.40 22.04
C TRP A 197 2.01 7.72 23.39
N PRO A 198 1.79 8.47 24.48
CA PRO A 198 1.50 7.86 25.78
C PRO A 198 0.36 6.85 25.68
N LEU A 199 0.56 5.68 26.27
CA LEU A 199 -0.38 4.55 26.32
C LEU A 199 -0.63 3.81 24.99
N LEU A 200 -0.07 4.28 23.86
CA LEU A 200 -0.08 3.49 22.63
C LEU A 200 1.04 2.45 22.66
N LYS A 201 0.65 1.18 22.69
CA LYS A 201 1.56 0.04 22.67
C LYS A 201 1.77 -0.47 21.26
N TRP A 202 3.01 -0.76 20.92
CA TRP A 202 3.38 -1.24 19.59
C TRP A 202 3.26 -2.76 19.42
N ASP A 203 3.12 -3.52 20.50
CA ASP A 203 3.24 -4.99 20.46
C ASP A 203 2.18 -5.65 19.56
N TRP A 204 0.91 -5.29 19.73
CA TRP A 204 -0.19 -5.82 18.91
C TRP A 204 -0.15 -5.32 17.46
N VAL A 205 0.36 -4.10 17.23
CA VAL A 205 0.58 -3.56 15.87
C VAL A 205 1.70 -4.35 15.18
N LYS A 206 2.81 -4.59 15.87
CA LYS A 206 3.92 -5.41 15.38
C LYS A 206 3.51 -6.85 15.13
N GLU A 207 2.63 -7.41 15.97
CA GLU A 207 2.06 -8.75 15.75
C GLU A 207 1.30 -8.84 14.41
N LEU A 208 0.43 -7.87 14.12
CA LEU A 208 -0.28 -7.81 12.83
C LEU A 208 0.67 -7.56 11.66
N CYS A 209 1.69 -6.72 11.85
CA CYS A 209 2.71 -6.43 10.84
C CYS A 209 3.58 -7.65 10.52
N GLU A 210 4.00 -8.41 11.54
CA GLU A 210 4.70 -9.68 11.38
C GLU A 210 3.83 -10.69 10.65
N LEU A 211 2.57 -10.87 11.08
CA LEU A 211 1.63 -11.76 10.40
C LEU A 211 1.49 -11.39 8.91
N GLY A 212 1.21 -10.13 8.59
CA GLY A 212 1.03 -9.69 7.21
C GLY A 212 2.29 -9.89 6.36
N THR A 213 3.46 -9.57 6.91
CA THR A 213 4.76 -9.79 6.25
C THR A 213 4.98 -11.26 5.92
N LEU A 214 4.78 -12.15 6.91
CA LEU A 214 4.97 -13.60 6.73
C LEU A 214 3.96 -14.18 5.74
N THR A 215 2.71 -13.77 5.80
CA THR A 215 1.67 -14.21 4.86
C THR A 215 2.01 -13.77 3.44
N ALA A 216 2.33 -12.49 3.22
CA ALA A 216 2.69 -11.97 1.90
C ALA A 216 3.90 -12.71 1.31
N ALA A 217 4.96 -12.89 2.09
CA ALA A 217 6.16 -13.61 1.71
C ALA A 217 5.87 -15.07 1.31
N SER A 218 4.95 -15.74 2.03
CA SER A 218 4.60 -17.14 1.78
C SER A 218 3.87 -17.38 0.45
N THR A 219 3.24 -16.35 -0.11
CA THR A 219 2.46 -16.48 -1.36
C THR A 219 3.33 -16.60 -2.61
N GLY A 220 4.57 -16.11 -2.54
CA GLY A 220 5.48 -15.93 -3.68
C GLY A 220 5.01 -14.94 -4.74
N GLN A 221 3.98 -14.13 -4.47
CA GLN A 221 3.48 -13.12 -5.41
C GLN A 221 4.23 -11.78 -5.28
N TRP A 222 4.83 -11.48 -4.12
CA TRP A 222 5.49 -10.20 -3.87
C TRP A 222 6.96 -10.22 -4.28
N MET A 223 7.39 -9.19 -5.00
CA MET A 223 8.80 -8.91 -5.29
C MET A 223 9.44 -7.96 -4.27
N ALA A 224 8.65 -7.15 -3.55
CA ALA A 224 9.12 -6.31 -2.46
C ALA A 224 8.05 -6.16 -1.37
N ILE A 225 8.46 -6.24 -0.11
CA ILE A 225 7.55 -6.33 1.04
C ILE A 225 8.04 -5.37 2.12
N ALA A 226 7.21 -4.42 2.54
CA ALA A 226 7.45 -3.65 3.76
C ALA A 226 6.96 -4.42 5.00
N THR A 227 7.63 -4.19 6.13
CA THR A 227 7.16 -4.69 7.42
C THR A 227 6.03 -3.83 7.99
N SER A 228 6.03 -2.52 7.72
CA SER A 228 4.91 -1.59 7.97
C SER A 228 5.17 -0.21 7.35
N ASN A 229 4.15 0.64 7.22
CA ASN A 229 4.33 2.08 6.93
C ASN A 229 4.95 2.88 8.09
N PHE A 230 5.21 2.24 9.23
CA PHE A 230 5.88 2.85 10.39
C PHE A 230 7.38 2.50 10.46
N CYS A 231 7.96 1.95 9.39
CA CYS A 231 9.36 1.53 9.33
C CYS A 231 10.33 2.72 9.10
N GLY A 232 10.34 3.68 10.02
CA GLY A 232 11.19 4.86 9.95
C GLY A 232 11.64 5.36 11.32
N PRO A 233 12.76 6.11 11.40
CA PRO A 233 13.39 6.51 12.66
C PRO A 233 12.52 7.39 13.55
N GLN A 234 11.51 8.06 12.99
CA GLN A 234 10.54 8.88 13.72
C GLN A 234 9.52 8.06 14.52
N PHE A 235 9.37 6.76 14.25
CA PHE A 235 8.48 5.85 14.96
C PHE A 235 9.31 4.93 15.87
N VAL A 236 9.84 5.49 16.95
CA VAL A 236 10.78 4.83 17.87
C VAL A 236 10.23 3.50 18.37
N GLY A 237 8.94 3.39 18.68
CA GLY A 237 8.35 2.13 19.11
C GLY A 237 8.35 0.99 18.07
N MET A 238 8.25 1.30 16.78
CA MET A 238 8.47 0.33 15.70
C MET A 238 9.97 0.13 15.43
N TRP A 239 10.73 1.23 15.36
CA TRP A 239 12.12 1.25 14.88
C TRP A 239 13.13 0.60 15.83
N ARG A 240 12.91 0.68 17.14
CA ARG A 240 13.92 0.30 18.14
C ARG A 240 14.23 -1.20 18.20
N ASP A 241 13.31 -2.06 17.75
CA ASP A 241 13.47 -3.52 17.84
C ASP A 241 14.18 -4.09 16.62
N VAL A 242 15.51 -3.96 16.63
CA VAL A 242 16.37 -4.41 15.53
C VAL A 242 16.23 -5.91 15.26
N VAL A 243 16.05 -6.73 16.30
CA VAL A 243 15.95 -8.20 16.14
C VAL A 243 14.68 -8.57 15.39
N TRP A 244 13.56 -7.92 15.70
CA TRP A 244 12.30 -8.10 14.98
C TRP A 244 12.43 -7.76 13.50
N HIS A 245 13.08 -6.63 13.17
CA HIS A 245 13.32 -6.23 11.78
C HIS A 245 14.27 -7.20 11.05
N LEU A 246 15.35 -7.64 11.69
CA LEU A 246 16.29 -8.59 11.08
C LEU A 246 15.61 -9.92 10.76
N LYS A 247 14.80 -10.46 11.68
CA LYS A 247 14.02 -11.68 11.45
C LYS A 247 13.10 -11.56 10.24
N LEU A 248 12.34 -10.48 10.14
CA LEU A 248 11.39 -10.30 9.03
C LEU A 248 12.09 -10.02 7.69
N THR A 249 13.17 -9.23 7.70
CA THR A 249 13.92 -8.95 6.47
C THR A 249 14.66 -10.18 5.95
N GLU A 250 15.09 -11.10 6.82
CA GLU A 250 15.61 -12.41 6.41
C GLU A 250 14.54 -13.23 5.68
N VAL A 251 13.32 -13.28 6.22
CA VAL A 251 12.19 -13.96 5.55
C VAL A 251 11.88 -13.30 4.21
N ILE A 252 11.77 -11.97 4.15
CA ILE A 252 11.47 -11.24 2.92
C ILE A 252 12.53 -11.52 1.83
N LYS A 253 13.82 -11.43 2.18
CA LYS A 253 14.93 -11.61 1.22
C LYS A 253 15.12 -13.05 0.77
N SER A 254 14.62 -14.02 1.54
CA SER A 254 14.70 -15.46 1.22
C SER A 254 13.42 -16.01 0.61
N ALA A 255 12.35 -15.23 0.57
CA ALA A 255 11.05 -15.65 0.06
C ALA A 255 11.13 -15.98 -1.44
N PRO A 256 10.62 -17.14 -1.89
CA PRO A 256 10.62 -17.49 -3.30
C PRO A 256 9.58 -16.66 -4.05
N ILE A 257 9.97 -16.10 -5.19
CA ILE A 257 9.03 -15.46 -6.13
C ILE A 257 8.59 -16.51 -7.17
N LYS A 258 7.29 -16.56 -7.46
CA LYS A 258 6.74 -17.42 -8.52
C LYS A 258 7.45 -17.17 -9.85
N ARG A 259 7.89 -18.23 -10.52
CA ARG A 259 8.77 -18.15 -11.70
C ARG A 259 8.13 -17.38 -12.86
N GLU A 260 6.82 -17.51 -13.02
CA GLU A 260 6.04 -16.83 -14.04
C GLU A 260 6.01 -15.29 -13.88
N LEU A 261 6.35 -14.77 -12.70
CA LEU A 261 6.42 -13.33 -12.41
C LEU A 261 7.83 -12.75 -12.62
N ILE A 262 8.83 -13.62 -12.81
CA ILE A 262 10.22 -13.24 -12.96
C ILE A 262 10.47 -12.98 -14.46
N ASN A 263 10.54 -11.71 -14.84
CA ASN A 263 10.99 -11.29 -16.18
C ASN A 263 12.29 -10.48 -16.10
N ASP A 264 12.93 -10.24 -17.25
CA ASP A 264 14.24 -9.58 -17.30
C ASP A 264 14.24 -8.19 -16.65
N LYS A 265 13.16 -7.41 -16.76
CA LYS A 265 13.07 -6.09 -16.12
C LYS A 265 12.99 -6.21 -14.60
N VAL A 266 12.15 -7.12 -14.11
CA VAL A 266 12.01 -7.41 -12.68
C VAL A 266 13.35 -7.87 -12.10
N ILE A 267 14.06 -8.78 -12.78
CA ILE A 267 15.39 -9.23 -12.34
C ILE A 267 16.37 -8.05 -12.27
N LYS A 268 16.47 -7.25 -13.33
CA LYS A 268 17.39 -6.09 -13.36
C LYS A 268 17.08 -5.08 -12.25
N SER A 269 15.82 -4.90 -11.87
CA SER A 269 15.45 -3.97 -10.79
C SER A 269 15.83 -4.46 -9.38
N LEU A 270 16.09 -5.76 -9.23
CA LEU A 270 16.34 -6.40 -7.93
C LEU A 270 17.84 -6.61 -7.63
N VAL A 271 18.73 -6.39 -8.60
CA VAL A 271 20.19 -6.65 -8.54
C VAL A 271 20.96 -5.35 -8.65
#